data_AF-A0A970IWL6-F1
#
_entry.id   AF-A0A970IWL6-F1
#
_cell.length_a   1.000
_cell.length_b   1.000
_cell.length_c   1.000
_cell.angle_alpha   90.00
_cell.angle_beta   90.00
_cell.angle_gamma   90.00
#
_symmetry.space_group_name_H-M   'P 1'
#
loop_
_entity.id
_entity.type
_entity.pdbx_description
1 polymer ?
#
loop_
_entity_poly.entity_id
_entity_poly.type
_entity_poly.pdbx_seq_one_letter_code
_entity_poly.pdbx_strand_id
1 'polypeptide(L)'
;MTAISLNERLKNRNIKCYAVDPGLVNTEIGSKDTGGIVKLFWNARKRWGDPPCVPAETYLYLLMNKPAGVYFKNSSPKKYNREADKRDQREKLFALSEKLCGIDYGEVI
;
A
#
# COMPACT_ATOMS: atom_id res chain seq x y z
N MET A 1 -5.04 -4.62 -7.94
CA MET A 1 -4.74 -3.28 -8.51
C MET A 1 -3.49 -2.66 -7.85
N THR A 2 -2.79 -1.73 -8.51
CA THR A 2 -1.61 -1.01 -7.95
C THR A 2 -1.78 0.51 -7.98
N ALA A 3 -1.03 1.24 -7.13
CA ALA A 3 -1.06 2.71 -7.12
C ALA A 3 -0.60 3.33 -8.44
N ILE A 4 0.31 2.68 -9.18
CA ILE A 4 0.76 3.14 -10.51
C ILE A 4 -0.39 3.06 -11.51
N SER A 5 -1.11 1.92 -11.59
CA SER A 5 -2.27 1.78 -12.48
C SER A 5 -3.36 2.81 -12.21
N LEU A 6 -3.59 3.11 -10.92
CA LEU A 6 -4.57 4.13 -10.53
C LEU A 6 -4.13 5.53 -10.93
N ASN A 7 -2.86 5.89 -10.71
CA ASN A 7 -2.32 7.19 -11.15
C ASN A 7 -2.42 7.39 -12.67
N GLU A 8 -2.22 6.34 -13.47
CA GLU A 8 -2.34 6.42 -14.93
C GLU A 8 -3.78 6.76 -15.37
N ARG A 9 -4.77 6.08 -14.77
CA ARG A 9 -6.20 6.26 -15.05
C ARG A 9 -6.71 7.61 -14.55
N LEU A 10 -6.41 7.92 -13.29
CA LEU A 10 -6.85 9.13 -12.61
C LEU A 10 -6.08 10.40 -12.96
N LYS A 11 -5.17 10.35 -13.93
CA LYS A 11 -4.30 11.47 -14.30
C LYS A 11 -5.08 12.76 -14.61
N ASN A 12 -6.25 12.62 -15.23
CA ASN A 12 -7.10 13.75 -15.62
C ASN A 12 -8.02 14.26 -14.49
N ARG A 13 -8.05 13.58 -13.34
CA ARG A 13 -8.94 13.91 -12.21
C ARG A 13 -8.23 14.65 -11.07
N ASN A 14 -6.96 15.03 -11.24
CA ASN A 14 -6.14 15.67 -10.20
C ASN A 14 -6.08 14.85 -8.89
N ILE A 15 -6.22 13.52 -9.00
CA ILE A 15 -6.08 12.58 -7.88
C ILE A 15 -4.71 11.92 -7.99
N LYS A 16 -4.02 11.82 -6.85
CA LYS A 16 -2.72 11.18 -6.76
C LYS A 16 -2.77 10.02 -5.78
N CYS A 17 -2.34 8.87 -6.25
CA CYS A 17 -2.34 7.62 -5.51
C CYS A 17 -0.93 7.28 -5.02
N TYR A 18 -0.86 6.81 -3.78
CA TYR A 18 0.39 6.39 -3.14
C TYR A 18 0.22 5.02 -2.49
N ALA A 19 1.31 4.28 -2.41
CA ALA A 19 1.45 3.11 -1.56
C ALA A 19 2.32 3.47 -0.36
N VAL A 20 1.83 3.19 0.85
CA VAL A 20 2.55 3.44 2.10
C VAL A 20 2.98 2.10 2.69
N ASP A 21 4.27 1.98 2.94
CA ASP A 21 4.85 0.89 3.72
C ASP A 21 4.96 1.35 5.17
N PRO A 22 4.10 0.82 6.07
CA PRO A 22 4.11 1.24 7.46
C PRO A 22 5.26 0.61 8.26
N GLY A 23 6.06 -0.28 7.64
CA GLY A 23 7.07 -1.05 8.33
C GLY A 23 6.48 -2.10 9.27
N LEU A 24 7.29 -2.52 10.24
CA LEU A 24 6.83 -3.37 11.33
C LEU A 24 6.13 -2.46 12.33
N VAL A 25 4.81 -2.56 12.43
CA VAL A 25 4.03 -1.77 13.39
C VAL A 25 3.62 -2.67 14.55
N ASN A 26 3.69 -2.13 15.77
CA ASN A 26 3.20 -2.81 16.96
C ASN A 26 1.65 -2.84 16.97
N THR A 27 1.08 -3.76 16.19
CA THR A 27 -0.36 -4.02 16.07
C THR A 27 -0.65 -5.50 16.23
N GLU A 28 -1.90 -5.84 16.50
CA GLU A 28 -2.37 -7.24 16.57
C GLU A 28 -2.66 -7.86 15.18
N ILE A 29 -2.31 -7.19 14.08
CA ILE A 29 -2.62 -7.69 12.72
C ILE A 29 -1.92 -9.02 12.45
N GLY A 30 -0.66 -9.17 12.88
CA GLY A 30 0.11 -10.41 12.68
C GLY A 30 -0.34 -11.58 13.56
N SER A 31 -0.94 -11.30 14.73
CA SER A 31 -1.44 -12.31 15.67
C SER A 31 -2.91 -12.68 15.43
N LYS A 32 -3.62 -11.94 14.58
CA LYS A 32 -5.05 -12.15 14.29
C LYS A 32 -5.29 -13.54 13.69
N ASP A 33 -6.24 -14.27 14.26
CA ASP A 33 -6.65 -15.63 13.85
C ASP A 33 -5.52 -16.69 13.82
N THR A 34 -4.44 -16.45 14.57
CA THR A 34 -3.32 -17.41 14.70
C THR A 34 -3.27 -18.01 16.12
N GLY A 35 -3.00 -19.32 16.19
CA GLY A 35 -2.84 -20.07 17.44
C GLY A 35 -1.40 -20.50 17.70
N GLY A 36 -1.13 -20.93 18.94
CA GLY A 36 0.12 -21.60 19.33
C GLY A 36 1.39 -20.79 19.08
N ILE A 37 2.37 -21.43 18.42
CA ILE A 37 3.74 -20.90 18.21
C ILE A 37 3.75 -19.63 17.34
N VAL A 38 2.85 -19.53 16.37
CA VAL A 38 2.75 -18.36 15.48
C VAL A 38 2.38 -17.11 16.28
N LYS A 39 1.43 -17.24 17.21
CA LYS A 39 1.03 -16.16 18.12
C LYS A 39 2.18 -15.75 19.04
N LEU A 40 2.96 -16.70 19.54
CA LEU A 40 4.13 -16.42 20.39
C LEU A 40 5.21 -15.65 19.62
N PHE A 41 5.54 -16.10 18.41
CA PHE A 41 6.51 -15.42 17.54
C PHE A 41 6.08 -13.99 17.22
N TRP A 42 4.81 -13.79 16.84
CA TRP A 42 4.30 -12.46 16.53
C TRP A 42 4.22 -11.54 17.75
N ASN A 43 3.87 -12.07 18.93
CA ASN A 43 3.90 -11.31 20.17
C ASN A 43 5.31 -10.83 20.56
N ALA A 44 6.34 -11.61 20.27
CA ALA A 44 7.72 -11.19 20.45
C ALA A 44 8.13 -10.17 19.38
N ARG A 45 7.83 -10.47 18.10
CA ARG A 45 8.25 -9.65 16.96
C ARG A 45 7.63 -8.26 16.95
N LYS A 46 6.33 -8.12 17.24
CA LYS A 46 5.62 -6.83 17.23
C LYS A 46 6.17 -5.81 18.24
N ARG A 47 6.81 -6.29 19.33
CA ARG A 47 7.44 -5.41 20.34
C ARG A 47 8.59 -4.57 19.79
N TRP A 48 9.16 -4.99 18.65
CA TRP A 48 10.23 -4.27 17.97
C TRP A 48 9.68 -3.37 16.85
N GLY A 49 8.35 -3.31 16.71
CA GLY A 49 7.68 -2.47 15.75
C GLY A 49 7.48 -1.05 16.25
N ASP A 50 7.37 -0.12 15.32
CA ASP A 50 7.04 1.26 15.60
C ASP A 50 5.60 1.38 16.16
N PRO A 51 5.33 2.36 17.02
CA PRO A 51 3.96 2.67 17.40
C PRO A 51 3.15 3.14 16.18
N PRO A 52 1.83 2.89 16.10
CA PRO A 52 1.02 3.22 14.92
C PRO A 52 1.05 4.70 14.49
N CYS A 53 1.34 5.62 15.41
CA CYS A 53 1.49 7.03 15.11
C CYS A 53 2.65 7.34 14.16
N VAL A 54 3.76 6.60 14.21
CA VAL A 54 4.94 6.83 13.37
C VAL A 54 4.64 6.63 11.88
N PRO A 55 4.08 5.49 11.41
CA PRO A 55 3.69 5.37 10.01
C PRO A 55 2.52 6.30 9.64
N ALA A 56 1.67 6.71 10.60
CA ALA A 56 0.58 7.67 10.36
C ALA A 56 1.12 9.04 9.87
N GLU A 57 2.30 9.46 10.35
CA GLU A 57 2.96 10.69 9.88
C GLU A 57 3.24 10.69 8.37
N THR A 58 3.50 9.52 7.78
CA THR A 58 3.71 9.40 6.33
C THR A 58 2.44 9.76 5.55
N TYR A 59 1.25 9.39 6.06
CA TYR A 59 -0.02 9.77 5.44
C TYR A 59 -0.24 11.28 5.51
N LEU A 60 0.01 11.89 6.68
CA LEU A 60 -0.09 13.34 6.85
C LEU A 60 0.87 14.07 5.90
N TYR A 61 2.12 13.62 5.81
CA TYR A 61 3.11 14.17 4.88
C TYR A 61 2.63 14.12 3.43
N LEU A 62 2.06 13.00 2.98
CA LEU A 62 1.56 12.84 1.61
C LEU A 62 0.36 13.74 1.31
N LEU A 63 -0.58 13.87 2.24
CA LEU A 63 -1.76 14.74 2.11
C LEU A 63 -1.36 16.21 1.98
N MET A 64 -0.38 16.65 2.78
CA MET A 64 0.05 18.05 2.83
C MET A 64 0.95 18.45 1.65
N ASN A 65 1.84 17.56 1.21
CA ASN A 65 2.92 17.93 0.28
C ASN A 65 2.73 17.40 -1.15
N LYS A 66 1.90 16.36 -1.34
CA LYS A 66 1.69 15.68 -2.63
C LYS A 66 3.00 15.40 -3.42
N PRO A 67 4.07 14.90 -2.76
CA PRO A 67 5.41 14.78 -3.36
C PRO A 67 5.45 13.82 -4.55
N ALA A 68 6.46 13.95 -5.40
CA ALA A 68 6.71 13.00 -6.49
C ALA A 68 7.12 11.61 -5.97
N GLY A 69 6.78 10.55 -6.72
CA GLY A 69 6.97 9.16 -6.33
C GLY A 69 5.66 8.44 -6.05
N VAL A 70 5.73 7.12 -5.82
CA VAL A 70 4.55 6.26 -5.64
C VAL A 70 4.61 5.44 -4.36
N TYR A 71 5.80 5.05 -3.89
CA TYR A 71 5.97 4.18 -2.72
C TYR A 71 6.75 4.91 -1.63
N PHE A 72 6.16 5.01 -0.44
CA PHE A 72 6.68 5.82 0.66
C PHE A 72 6.78 5.04 1.96
N LYS A 73 7.83 5.36 2.72
CA LYS A 73 8.03 4.93 4.11
C LYS A 73 8.77 6.02 4.85
N ASN A 74 8.33 6.34 6.07
CA ASN A 74 8.92 7.37 6.92
C ASN A 74 9.03 8.70 6.15
N SER A 75 7.91 9.13 5.57
CA SER A 75 7.78 10.40 4.84
C SER A 75 8.79 10.60 3.70
N SER A 76 9.31 9.52 3.12
CA SER A 76 10.31 9.56 2.06
C SER A 76 10.02 8.51 0.98
N PRO A 77 10.31 8.80 -0.30
CA PRO A 77 10.22 7.80 -1.36
C PRO A 77 11.17 6.63 -1.09
N LYS A 78 10.73 5.40 -1.36
CA LYS A 78 11.55 4.20 -1.25
C LYS A 78 11.55 3.40 -2.55
N LYS A 79 12.62 2.62 -2.73
CA LYS A 79 12.69 1.62 -3.80
C LYS A 79 11.68 0.51 -3.50
N TYR A 80 11.05 0.01 -4.55
CA TYR A 80 10.15 -1.12 -4.53
C TYR A 80 10.54 -2.08 -5.67
N ASN A 81 9.88 -3.24 -5.73
CA ASN A 81 10.17 -4.23 -6.75
C ASN A 81 9.77 -3.73 -8.15
N ARG A 82 10.69 -3.80 -9.11
CA ARG A 82 10.48 -3.41 -10.51
C ARG A 82 9.37 -4.20 -11.22
N GLU A 83 8.99 -5.37 -10.70
CA GLU A 83 7.80 -6.09 -11.19
C GLU A 83 6.54 -5.22 -11.14
N ALA A 84 6.43 -4.31 -10.15
CA ALA A 84 5.31 -3.36 -10.08
C ALA A 84 5.31 -2.34 -11.24
N ASP A 85 6.46 -2.10 -11.87
CA ASP A 85 6.61 -1.19 -13.01
C ASP A 85 6.29 -1.87 -14.36
N LYS A 86 6.10 -3.20 -14.40
CA LYS A 86 5.71 -3.92 -15.61
C LYS A 86 4.25 -3.68 -15.97
N ARG A 87 4.02 -2.99 -17.10
CA ARG A 87 2.67 -2.60 -17.56
C ARG A 87 1.77 -3.80 -17.78
N ASP A 88 2.26 -4.85 -18.45
CA ASP A 88 1.52 -6.08 -18.71
C ASP A 88 1.02 -6.75 -17.41
N GLN A 89 1.87 -6.82 -16.38
CA GLN A 89 1.50 -7.38 -15.08
C GLN A 89 0.46 -6.52 -14.36
N ARG A 90 0.62 -5.20 -14.40
CA ARG A 90 -0.31 -4.24 -13.82
C ARG A 90 -1.70 -4.33 -14.46
N GLU A 91 -1.76 -4.34 -15.79
CA GLU A 91 -3.02 -4.42 -16.53
C GLU A 91 -3.72 -5.76 -16.30
N LYS A 92 -2.96 -6.87 -16.32
CA LYS A 92 -3.49 -8.20 -15.98
C LYS A 92 -4.07 -8.23 -14.56
N LEU A 93 -3.35 -7.68 -13.58
CA LEU A 93 -3.82 -7.61 -12.19
C LEU A 93 -5.06 -6.73 -12.07
N PHE A 94 -5.14 -5.62 -12.81
CA PHE A 94 -6.28 -4.70 -12.78
C PHE A 94 -7.54 -5.38 -13.33
N ALA A 95 -7.48 -5.92 -14.55
CA ALA A 95 -8.59 -6.63 -15.18
C ALA A 95 -9.06 -7.83 -14.35
N LEU A 96 -8.13 -8.56 -13.72
CA LEU A 96 -8.48 -9.65 -12.81
C LEU A 96 -9.18 -9.12 -11.55
N SER A 97 -8.75 -7.97 -11.00
CA SER A 97 -9.39 -7.35 -9.83
C SER A 97 -10.83 -6.94 -10.16
N GLU A 98 -11.07 -6.32 -11.32
CA GLU A 98 -12.41 -5.97 -11.80
C GLU A 98 -13.32 -7.18 -11.90
N LYS A 99 -12.85 -8.22 -12.60
CA LYS A 99 -13.58 -9.48 -12.75
C LYS A 99 -13.93 -10.12 -11.41
N LEU A 100 -12.97 -10.20 -10.49
CA LEU A 100 -13.17 -10.86 -9.18
C LEU A 100 -14.06 -10.06 -8.24
N CYS A 101 -14.04 -8.73 -8.34
CA CYS A 101 -14.87 -7.86 -7.53
C CYS A 101 -16.26 -7.59 -8.15
N GLY A 102 -16.50 -8.01 -9.39
CA GLY A 102 -17.75 -7.74 -10.10
C GLY A 102 -17.96 -6.25 -10.39
N ILE A 103 -16.86 -5.51 -10.58
CA ILE A 103 -16.85 -4.07 -10.86
C ILE A 103 -16.24 -3.81 -12.23
N ASP A 104 -16.73 -2.79 -12.91
CA ASP A 104 -16.14 -2.25 -14.12
C ASP A 104 -15.88 -0.77 -13.90
N TYR A 105 -14.62 -0.39 -13.97
CA TYR A 105 -14.23 1.00 -13.77
C TYR A 105 -14.42 1.86 -15.02
N GLY A 106 -14.62 1.26 -16.21
CA GLY A 106 -15.02 1.94 -17.45
C GLY A 106 -14.39 3.32 -17.69
N GLU A 107 -15.23 4.32 -17.97
CA GLU A 107 -14.85 5.75 -18.02
C GLU A 107 -14.84 6.45 -16.65
N VAL A 108 -15.20 5.73 -15.57
CA VAL A 108 -15.32 6.31 -14.22
C VAL A 108 -13.95 6.69 -13.67
N ILE A 109 -12.88 5.96 -14.04
CA ILE A 109 -11.50 6.32 -13.73
C ILE A 109 -10.55 6.19 -14.91
#